data_AF-A0A8S3R424-F1
#
_entry.id   AF-A0A8S3R424-F1
#
_cell.length_a   1.000
_cell.length_b   1.000
_cell.length_c   1.000
_cell.angle_alpha   90.00
_cell.angle_beta   90.00
_cell.angle_gamma   90.00
#
_symmetry.space_group_name_H-M   'P 1'
#
loop_
_entity.id
_entity.type
_entity.pdbx_description
1 polymer ?
#
loop_
_entity_poly.entity_id
_entity_poly.type
_entity_poly.pdbx_seq_one_letter_code
_entity_poly.pdbx_strand_id
1 'polypeptide(L)'
;MGNLQVIEALLQKWNEENDTSNTQSEEFQEKPCPSTFIRSKKGDTNQHIFLTAEDSFKRLISVVDWHARCCKEKLKPTKMLKKGHVCKTSLKCNDKETPHVFSWSSSPYLPTKDYLVNSRVNHGITCSGILPAVYKRFAQGSGIGVISDENRASFFNVHSQHIQEEYKYSTDIALLQEIASYEELDSKIDIMSDARHGWRKNAKDTSVVCIGEKNT
;
A
#
# COMPACT_ATOMS: atom_id res chain seq x y z
N MET A 1 -3.74 25.24 14.55
CA MET A 1 -2.85 24.06 14.64
C MET A 1 -2.33 23.80 13.23
N GLY A 2 -1.01 23.86 13.02
CA GLY A 2 -0.42 23.61 11.70
C GLY A 2 -0.37 22.12 11.36
N ASN A 3 -0.29 21.76 10.08
CA ASN A 3 -0.28 20.35 9.62
C ASN A 3 0.77 19.48 10.32
N LEU A 4 1.92 20.06 10.69
CA LEU A 4 2.97 19.35 11.43
C LEU A 4 2.50 18.92 12.83
N GLN A 5 1.87 19.83 13.56
CA GLN A 5 1.37 19.59 14.93
C GLN A 5 0.28 18.51 14.95
N VAL A 6 -0.53 18.44 13.89
CA VAL A 6 -1.56 17.39 13.73
C VAL A 6 -0.91 16.03 13.49
N ILE A 7 0.12 15.95 12.63
CA ILE A 7 0.84 14.69 12.37
C ILE A 7 1.55 14.20 13.64
N GLU A 8 2.20 15.10 14.37
CA GLU A 8 2.88 14.77 15.64
C GLU A 8 1.89 14.22 16.67
N ALA A 9 0.73 14.86 16.85
CA ALA A 9 -0.31 14.39 17.78
C ALA A 9 -0.87 13.02 17.38
N LEU A 10 -1.06 12.77 16.08
CA LEU A 10 -1.55 11.48 15.59
C LEU A 10 -0.51 10.35 15.77
N LEU A 11 0.77 10.64 15.51
CA LEU A 11 1.87 9.68 15.72
C LEU A 11 2.04 9.35 17.20
N GLN A 12 1.93 10.35 18.07
CA GLN A 12 2.00 10.15 19.50
C GLN A 12 0.88 9.22 19.99
N LYS A 13 -0.36 9.49 19.60
CA LYS A 13 -1.51 8.64 19.95
C LYS A 13 -1.37 7.21 19.44
N TRP A 14 -0.87 7.04 18.21
CA TRP A 14 -0.65 5.70 17.64
C TRP A 14 0.40 4.90 18.43
N ASN A 15 1.48 5.53 18.89
CA ASN A 15 2.49 4.85 19.69
C ASN A 15 1.96 4.49 21.08
N GLU A 16 1.19 5.39 21.70
CA GLU A 16 0.53 5.13 22.99
C GLU A 16 -0.43 3.92 22.92
N GLU A 17 -1.08 3.69 21.77
CA GLU A 17 -1.98 2.55 21.54
C GLU A 17 -1.24 1.23 21.26
N ASN A 18 -0.03 1.28 20.68
CA ASN A 18 0.71 0.09 20.24
C ASN A 18 1.82 -0.38 21.21
N ASP A 19 2.26 0.45 22.15
CA ASP A 19 3.24 0.07 23.17
C ASP A 19 2.68 -0.90 24.23
N THR A 20 1.39 -1.21 24.20
CA THR A 20 0.74 -2.16 25.12
C THR A 20 0.99 -3.64 24.80
N SER A 21 1.70 -3.98 23.73
CA SER A 21 1.85 -5.37 23.29
C SER A 21 3.22 -5.71 22.72
N ASN A 22 4.28 -5.64 23.52
CA ASN A 22 5.47 -6.46 23.27
C ASN A 22 6.36 -6.58 24.51
N THR A 23 6.27 -7.72 25.20
CA THR A 23 7.24 -8.14 26.21
C THR A 23 7.76 -9.53 25.84
N GLN A 24 9.07 -9.55 25.55
CA GLN A 24 10.06 -10.63 25.68
C GLN A 24 9.92 -11.92 24.86
N SER A 25 11.00 -12.26 24.16
CA SER A 25 11.53 -13.63 24.19
C SER A 25 13.06 -13.66 23.96
N GLU A 26 13.63 -14.73 24.50
CA GLU A 26 14.99 -14.93 25.03
C GLU A 26 16.09 -15.16 23.98
N GLU A 27 17.34 -14.86 24.36
CA GLU A 27 18.55 -15.14 23.58
C GLU A 27 18.86 -16.64 23.55
N PHE A 28 18.78 -17.25 22.36
CA PHE A 28 19.44 -18.52 22.05
C PHE A 28 20.80 -18.24 21.39
N GLN A 29 21.88 -18.78 21.98
CA GLN A 29 23.20 -18.77 21.36
C GLN A 29 23.31 -19.90 20.33
N GLU A 30 22.93 -19.60 19.09
CA GLU A 30 23.31 -20.39 17.91
C GLU A 30 24.59 -19.84 17.28
N LYS A 31 25.35 -20.73 16.61
CA LYS A 31 26.52 -20.41 15.78
C LYS A 31 26.27 -19.14 14.96
N PRO A 32 27.28 -18.28 14.69
CA PRO A 32 27.07 -16.95 14.11
C PRO A 32 26.45 -17.05 12.71
N CYS A 33 25.12 -17.08 12.70
CA CYS A 33 24.32 -16.94 11.52
C CYS A 33 24.47 -15.47 11.12
N PRO A 34 24.72 -15.16 9.84
CA PRO A 34 24.67 -13.78 9.40
C PRO A 34 23.31 -13.19 9.81
N SER A 35 23.35 -12.11 10.59
CA SER A 35 22.15 -11.44 11.07
C SER A 35 21.20 -11.19 9.91
N THR A 36 19.94 -11.62 10.06
CA THR A 36 18.85 -11.30 9.12
C THR A 36 18.48 -9.81 9.15
N PHE A 37 18.97 -9.08 10.16
CA PHE A 37 18.77 -7.66 10.34
C PHE A 37 20.06 -6.89 10.04
N ILE A 38 19.93 -5.85 9.22
CA ILE A 38 21.01 -4.90 8.95
C ILE A 38 20.54 -3.54 9.46
N ARG A 39 21.23 -3.00 10.47
CA ARG A 39 20.98 -1.64 10.94
C ARG A 39 21.65 -0.66 9.97
N SER A 40 20.84 0.11 9.24
CA SER A 40 21.35 1.15 8.33
C SER A 40 22.17 2.18 9.08
N LYS A 41 23.33 2.55 8.51
CA LYS A 41 24.14 3.66 9.01
C LYS A 41 23.49 4.99 8.59
N LYS A 42 23.84 6.07 9.28
CA LYS A 42 23.31 7.43 9.00
C LYS A 42 23.52 7.88 7.55
N GLY A 43 24.61 7.45 6.89
CA GLY A 43 24.89 7.76 5.48
C GLY A 43 24.18 6.85 4.48
N ASP A 44 23.66 5.71 4.93
CA ASP A 44 23.05 4.68 4.08
C ASP A 44 21.51 4.79 4.10
N THR A 45 20.94 5.96 4.36
CA THR A 45 19.49 6.15 4.42
C THR A 45 18.86 6.30 3.04
N ASN A 46 19.63 6.73 2.04
CA ASN A 46 19.17 6.94 0.65
C ASN A 46 19.28 5.66 -0.18
N GLN A 47 18.78 4.55 0.35
CA GLN A 47 18.79 3.26 -0.35
C GLN A 47 17.71 3.21 -1.43
N HIS A 48 17.96 2.40 -2.45
CA HIS A 48 16.93 2.10 -3.45
C HIS A 48 15.91 1.13 -2.87
N ILE A 49 14.72 1.65 -2.59
CA ILE A 49 13.58 0.87 -2.09
C ILE A 49 12.67 0.47 -3.25
N PHE A 50 12.17 -0.76 -3.20
CA PHE A 50 11.19 -1.33 -4.11
C PHE A 50 10.30 -2.30 -3.35
N LEU A 51 9.13 -2.59 -3.91
CA LEU A 51 8.21 -3.59 -3.37
C LEU A 51 8.51 -4.96 -3.97
N THR A 52 8.37 -6.00 -3.17
CA THR A 52 8.57 -7.38 -3.61
C THR A 52 7.33 -8.23 -3.35
N ALA A 53 6.98 -9.09 -4.31
CA ALA A 53 6.03 -10.16 -4.07
C ALA A 53 6.75 -11.35 -3.43
N GLU A 54 6.02 -12.11 -2.62
CA GLU A 54 6.54 -13.29 -1.92
C GLU A 54 7.14 -14.32 -2.90
N ASP A 55 6.42 -14.64 -3.98
CA ASP A 55 6.89 -15.62 -4.97
C ASP A 55 8.17 -15.18 -5.68
N SER A 56 8.30 -13.88 -5.98
CA SER A 56 9.52 -13.30 -6.55
C SER A 56 10.71 -13.43 -5.58
N PHE A 57 10.46 -13.29 -4.28
CA PHE A 57 11.48 -13.47 -3.25
C PHE A 57 11.87 -14.95 -3.08
N LYS A 58 10.88 -15.86 -3.00
CA LYS A 58 11.13 -17.32 -2.99
C LYS A 58 11.95 -17.76 -4.20
N ARG A 59 11.63 -17.24 -5.39
CA ARG A 59 12.37 -17.53 -6.62
C ARG A 59 13.81 -17.04 -6.55
N LEU A 60 14.08 -15.89 -5.93
CA LEU A 60 15.44 -15.41 -5.72
C LEU A 60 16.25 -16.39 -4.87
N ILE A 61 15.66 -16.86 -3.77
CA ILE A 61 16.29 -17.85 -2.89
C ILE A 61 16.62 -19.13 -3.67
N SER A 62 15.68 -19.66 -4.46
CA SER A 62 15.92 -20.86 -5.27
C SER A 62 17.04 -20.68 -6.30
N VAL A 63 17.14 -19.50 -6.93
CA VAL A 63 18.22 -19.19 -7.88
C VAL A 63 19.57 -19.14 -7.18
N VAL A 64 19.63 -18.52 -6.00
CA VAL A 64 20.87 -18.43 -5.21
C VAL A 64 21.30 -19.81 -4.69
N ASP A 65 20.35 -20.61 -4.18
CA ASP A 65 20.62 -21.97 -3.70
C ASP A 65 21.10 -22.89 -4.84
N TRP A 66 20.42 -22.88 -5.99
CA TRP A 66 20.86 -23.61 -7.17
C TRP A 66 22.27 -23.20 -7.59
N HIS A 67 22.54 -21.90 -7.64
CA HIS A 67 23.85 -21.39 -8.03
C HIS A 67 24.95 -21.82 -7.07
N ALA A 68 24.71 -21.78 -5.76
CA ALA A 68 25.69 -22.17 -4.75
C ALA A 68 26.09 -23.65 -4.85
N ARG A 69 25.25 -24.51 -5.42
CA ARG A 69 25.56 -25.93 -5.67
C ARG A 69 26.44 -26.14 -6.90
N CYS A 70 26.39 -25.22 -7.87
CA CYS A 70 27.07 -25.36 -9.16
C CYS A 70 28.34 -24.50 -9.27
N CYS A 71 28.43 -23.39 -8.54
CA CYS A 71 29.52 -22.42 -8.62
C CYS A 71 30.09 -22.09 -7.24
N LYS A 72 31.42 -21.90 -7.19
CA LYS A 72 32.11 -21.42 -5.97
C LYS A 72 32.03 -19.91 -5.80
N GLU A 73 31.89 -19.18 -6.90
CA GLU A 73 31.80 -17.73 -6.91
C GLU A 73 30.45 -17.22 -6.41
N LYS A 74 30.38 -15.95 -6.02
CA LYS A 74 29.12 -15.31 -5.58
C LYS A 74 28.39 -14.65 -6.75
N LEU A 75 27.06 -14.79 -6.77
CA LEU A 75 26.21 -13.98 -7.64
C LEU A 75 26.29 -12.52 -7.23
N LYS A 76 26.55 -11.64 -8.19
CA LYS A 76 26.50 -10.20 -8.01
C LYS A 76 25.33 -9.60 -8.78
N PRO A 77 24.48 -8.78 -8.15
CA PRO A 77 23.52 -8.00 -8.89
C PRO A 77 24.26 -7.01 -9.79
N THR A 78 23.75 -6.85 -11.01
CA THR A 78 24.17 -5.81 -11.94
C THR A 78 23.26 -4.59 -11.78
N LYS A 79 23.20 -3.74 -12.81
CA LYS A 79 22.40 -2.52 -12.82
C LYS A 79 20.96 -2.82 -12.40
N MET A 80 20.55 -2.21 -11.28
CA MET A 80 19.18 -2.24 -10.82
C MET A 80 18.36 -1.23 -11.62
N LEU A 81 17.35 -1.71 -12.33
CA LEU A 81 16.42 -0.91 -13.11
C LEU A 81 15.09 -0.84 -12.39
N LYS A 82 14.61 0.37 -12.17
CA LYS A 82 13.31 0.60 -11.54
C LYS A 82 12.22 0.71 -12.60
N LYS A 83 11.11 0.01 -12.39
CA LYS A 83 9.89 0.08 -13.21
C LYS A 83 8.67 0.22 -12.31
N GLY A 84 8.24 1.47 -12.09
CA GLY A 84 7.22 1.74 -11.08
C GLY A 84 7.76 1.45 -9.67
N HIS A 85 7.08 0.57 -8.96
CA HIS A 85 7.48 0.07 -7.64
C HIS A 85 8.38 -1.16 -7.69
N VAL A 86 8.64 -1.69 -8.89
CA VAL A 86 9.36 -2.95 -9.10
C VAL A 86 10.83 -2.69 -9.41
N CYS A 87 11.71 -3.54 -8.88
CA CYS A 87 13.10 -3.62 -9.29
C CYS A 87 13.30 -4.78 -10.25
N LYS A 88 14.06 -4.54 -11.32
CA LYS A 88 14.60 -5.56 -12.22
C LYS A 88 16.12 -5.49 -12.18
N THR A 89 16.78 -6.62 -12.03
CA THR A 89 18.24 -6.73 -12.12
C THR A 89 18.64 -8.04 -12.78
N SER A 90 19.86 -8.10 -13.27
CA SER A 90 20.49 -9.37 -13.64
C SER A 90 21.52 -9.76 -12.61
N LEU A 91 21.50 -11.01 -12.16
CA LEU A 91 22.50 -11.60 -11.29
C LEU A 91 23.53 -12.29 -12.16
N LYS A 92 24.81 -11.91 -12.03
CA LYS A 92 25.91 -12.49 -12.79
C LYS A 92 26.86 -13.25 -11.88
N CYS A 93 27.28 -14.42 -12.33
CA CYS A 93 28.43 -15.14 -11.78
C CYS A 93 29.72 -14.61 -12.41
N ASN A 94 30.78 -14.48 -11.61
CA ASN A 94 32.10 -14.08 -12.08
C ASN A 94 32.99 -15.27 -12.48
N ASP A 95 32.46 -16.49 -12.42
CA ASP A 95 33.17 -17.69 -12.86
C ASP A 95 33.46 -17.62 -14.37
N LYS A 96 34.72 -17.86 -14.74
CA LYS A 96 35.21 -17.79 -16.12
C LYS A 96 34.90 -19.06 -16.90
N GLU A 97 34.73 -20.19 -16.22
CA GLU A 97 34.51 -21.49 -16.87
C GLU A 97 33.03 -21.73 -17.13
N THR A 98 32.15 -21.28 -16.23
CA THR A 98 30.68 -21.41 -16.36
C THR A 98 29.95 -20.10 -16.02
N PRO A 99 29.92 -19.11 -16.94
CA PRO A 99 29.28 -17.83 -16.68
C PRO A 99 27.77 -17.96 -16.64
N HIS A 100 27.18 -17.90 -15.45
CA HIS A 100 25.73 -17.85 -15.26
C HIS A 100 25.19 -16.41 -15.22
N VAL A 101 24.06 -16.19 -15.89
CA VAL A 101 23.32 -14.93 -15.86
C VAL A 101 21.84 -15.20 -15.62
N PHE A 102 21.28 -14.63 -14.55
CA PHE A 102 19.87 -14.75 -14.22
C PHE A 102 19.20 -13.40 -14.30
N SER A 103 18.02 -13.30 -14.93
CA SER A 103 17.17 -12.13 -14.81
C SER A 103 16.22 -12.31 -13.63
N TRP A 104 16.20 -11.33 -12.72
CA TRP A 104 15.29 -11.32 -11.59
C TRP A 104 14.46 -10.03 -11.57
N SER A 105 13.20 -10.16 -11.16
CA SER A 105 12.33 -9.03 -10.84
C SER A 105 11.66 -9.22 -9.50
N SER A 106 11.51 -8.13 -8.75
CA SER A 106 10.82 -8.13 -7.46
C SER A 106 9.32 -8.39 -7.57
N SER A 107 8.77 -8.44 -8.78
CA SER A 107 7.38 -8.81 -9.03
C SER A 107 7.27 -9.86 -10.13
N PRO A 108 6.33 -10.81 -10.02
CA PRO A 108 5.86 -11.62 -11.13
C PRO A 108 5.25 -10.75 -12.23
N TYR A 109 5.25 -11.29 -13.44
CA TYR A 109 4.52 -10.74 -14.57
C TYR A 109 3.10 -11.31 -14.62
N LEU A 110 2.15 -10.45 -14.89
CA LEU A 110 0.78 -10.82 -15.21
C LEU A 110 0.68 -11.22 -16.69
N PRO A 111 -0.38 -11.96 -17.09
CA PRO A 111 -0.65 -12.27 -18.50
C PRO A 111 -0.74 -11.02 -19.39
N THR A 112 -1.16 -9.89 -18.82
CA THR A 112 -1.21 -8.57 -19.46
C THR A 112 0.15 -7.91 -19.69
N LYS A 113 1.25 -8.59 -19.35
CA LYS A 113 2.65 -8.11 -19.40
C LYS A 113 2.97 -6.97 -18.40
N ASP A 114 2.05 -6.63 -17.51
CA ASP A 114 2.32 -5.73 -16.38
C ASP A 114 2.89 -6.51 -15.18
N TYR A 115 3.44 -5.80 -14.20
CA TYR A 115 3.89 -6.38 -12.95
C TYR A 115 2.74 -6.46 -11.94
N LEU A 116 2.60 -7.61 -11.29
CA LEU A 116 1.60 -7.83 -10.22
C LEU A 116 1.66 -6.73 -9.15
N VAL A 117 2.85 -6.38 -8.67
CA VAL A 117 3.06 -5.33 -7.67
C VAL A 117 2.52 -3.97 -8.16
N ASN A 118 2.85 -3.57 -9.38
CA ASN A 118 2.37 -2.29 -9.92
C ASN A 118 0.85 -2.30 -10.09
N SER A 119 0.29 -3.41 -10.58
CA SER A 119 -1.16 -3.60 -10.70
C SER A 119 -1.87 -3.48 -9.34
N ARG A 120 -1.32 -4.11 -8.29
CA ARG A 120 -1.87 -4.00 -6.92
C ARG A 120 -1.78 -2.60 -6.34
N VAL A 121 -0.67 -1.90 -6.55
CA VAL A 121 -0.54 -0.51 -6.09
C VAL A 121 -1.49 0.41 -6.86
N ASN A 122 -1.61 0.26 -8.19
CA ASN A 122 -2.59 1.00 -8.99
C ASN A 122 -4.01 0.78 -8.49
N HIS A 123 -4.39 -0.48 -8.24
CA HIS A 123 -5.68 -0.80 -7.66
C HIS A 123 -5.88 -0.10 -6.31
N GLY A 124 -4.88 -0.15 -5.42
CA GLY A 124 -4.93 0.55 -4.13
C GLY A 124 -5.12 2.07 -4.28
N ILE A 125 -4.40 2.71 -5.21
CA ILE A 125 -4.55 4.14 -5.50
C ILE A 125 -6.00 4.43 -5.94
N THR A 126 -6.51 3.66 -6.88
CA THR A 126 -7.87 3.84 -7.43
C THR A 126 -8.94 3.67 -6.36
N CYS A 127 -8.83 2.67 -5.49
CA CYS A 127 -9.81 2.45 -4.41
C CYS A 127 -9.66 3.43 -3.24
N SER A 128 -8.47 3.99 -3.01
CA SER A 128 -8.22 4.90 -1.87
C SER A 128 -8.76 6.33 -2.05
N GLY A 129 -9.11 6.72 -3.28
CA GLY A 129 -9.43 8.11 -3.61
C GLY A 129 -8.24 9.07 -3.56
N ILE A 130 -7.00 8.57 -3.43
CA ILE A 130 -5.80 9.39 -3.47
C ILE A 130 -5.65 10.04 -4.84
N LEU A 131 -5.53 11.36 -4.85
CA LEU A 131 -5.24 12.11 -6.08
C LEU A 131 -3.87 11.70 -6.66
N PRO A 132 -3.71 11.61 -7.99
CA PRO A 132 -2.44 11.24 -8.63
C PRO A 132 -1.24 12.08 -8.18
N ALA A 133 -1.46 13.38 -7.92
CA ALA A 133 -0.43 14.29 -7.43
C ALA A 133 -0.01 13.99 -5.97
N VAL A 134 -0.93 13.51 -5.13
CA VAL A 134 -0.64 13.09 -3.76
C VAL A 134 0.14 11.79 -3.77
N TYR A 135 -0.31 10.79 -4.56
CA TYR A 135 0.43 9.55 -4.75
C TYR A 135 1.86 9.79 -5.26
N LYS A 136 2.03 10.63 -6.29
CA LYS A 136 3.36 10.92 -6.86
C LYS A 136 4.30 11.51 -5.82
N ARG A 137 3.84 12.49 -5.02
CA ARG A 137 4.62 13.08 -3.93
C ARG A 137 4.97 12.05 -2.86
N PHE A 138 4.01 11.23 -2.44
CA PHE A 138 4.23 10.16 -1.46
C PHE A 138 5.28 9.15 -1.95
N ALA A 139 5.11 8.66 -3.18
CA ALA A 139 5.95 7.63 -3.77
C ALA A 139 7.38 8.13 -4.08
N GLN A 140 7.53 9.41 -4.44
CA GLN A 140 8.83 10.07 -4.60
C GLN A 140 9.50 10.31 -3.24
N GLY A 141 8.77 10.85 -2.26
CA GLY A 141 9.29 11.13 -0.92
C GLY A 141 9.71 9.88 -0.16
N SER A 142 9.01 8.77 -0.34
CA SER A 142 9.36 7.46 0.24
C SER A 142 10.43 6.69 -0.54
N GLY A 143 10.80 7.16 -1.74
CA GLY A 143 11.81 6.48 -2.56
C GLY A 143 11.38 5.11 -3.10
N ILE A 144 10.12 4.70 -3.00
CA ILE A 144 9.61 3.39 -3.46
C ILE A 144 9.37 3.32 -4.97
N GLY A 145 9.51 4.46 -5.67
CA GLY A 145 9.33 4.56 -7.12
C GLY A 145 7.90 4.86 -7.51
N VAL A 146 7.68 5.24 -8.77
CA VAL A 146 6.40 5.80 -9.23
C VAL A 146 5.98 5.14 -10.52
N ILE A 147 4.75 4.65 -10.59
CA ILE A 147 4.13 4.16 -11.82
C ILE A 147 3.89 5.35 -12.74
N SER A 148 4.24 5.22 -14.02
CA SER A 148 4.11 6.31 -14.99
C SER A 148 2.66 6.69 -15.24
N ASP A 149 2.45 7.93 -15.68
CA ASP A 149 1.11 8.49 -15.89
C ASP A 149 0.35 7.68 -16.96
N GLU A 150 1.05 7.21 -18.00
CA GLU A 150 0.51 6.38 -19.09
C GLU A 150 0.06 5.02 -18.58
N ASN A 151 0.87 4.36 -17.75
CA ASN A 151 0.52 3.05 -17.18
C ASN A 151 -0.66 3.15 -16.22
N ARG A 152 -0.75 4.22 -15.43
CA ARG A 152 -1.92 4.47 -14.56
C ARG A 152 -3.18 4.74 -15.37
N ALA A 153 -3.08 5.56 -16.42
CA ALA A 153 -4.21 5.86 -17.30
C ALA A 153 -4.70 4.59 -18.01
N SER A 154 -3.78 3.76 -18.53
CA SER A 154 -4.12 2.47 -19.13
C SER A 154 -4.82 1.54 -18.15
N PHE A 155 -4.32 1.44 -16.90
CA PHE A 155 -4.98 0.65 -15.87
C PHE A 155 -6.40 1.16 -15.56
N PHE A 156 -6.55 2.48 -15.39
CA PHE A 156 -7.85 3.10 -15.09
C PHE A 156 -8.85 2.88 -16.23
N ASN A 157 -8.43 3.03 -17.48
CA ASN A 157 -9.31 2.83 -18.63
C ASN A 157 -9.87 1.41 -18.73
N VAL A 158 -9.11 0.41 -18.29
CA VAL A 158 -9.58 -0.99 -18.27
C VAL A 158 -10.63 -1.22 -17.18
N HIS A 159 -10.55 -0.52 -16.05
CA HIS A 159 -11.41 -0.77 -14.88
C HIS A 159 -12.50 0.28 -14.69
N SER A 160 -12.49 1.37 -15.47
CA SER A 160 -13.40 2.51 -15.31
C SER A 160 -14.86 2.12 -15.35
N GLN A 161 -15.23 1.18 -16.23
CA GLN A 161 -16.58 0.66 -16.32
C GLN A 161 -17.01 -0.04 -15.02
N HIS A 162 -16.19 -0.94 -14.51
CA HIS A 162 -16.48 -1.65 -13.26
C HIS A 162 -16.54 -0.70 -12.06
N ILE A 163 -15.65 0.30 -12.01
CA ILE A 163 -15.69 1.33 -10.97
C ILE A 163 -17.02 2.10 -11.04
N GLN A 164 -17.51 2.40 -12.23
CA GLN A 164 -18.77 3.11 -12.41
C GLN A 164 -19.98 2.25 -12.05
N GLU A 165 -19.93 0.94 -12.32
CA GLU A 165 -20.95 -0.05 -11.94
C GLU A 165 -21.03 -0.18 -10.41
N GLU A 166 -19.88 -0.39 -9.74
CA GLU A 166 -19.78 -0.46 -8.28
C GLU A 166 -20.24 0.84 -7.61
N TYR A 167 -19.88 1.99 -8.19
CA TYR A 167 -20.35 3.28 -7.71
C TYR A 167 -21.87 3.38 -7.74
N LYS A 168 -22.50 3.04 -8.88
CA LYS A 168 -23.98 3.07 -9.01
C LYS A 168 -24.64 2.12 -8.03
N TYR A 169 -24.14 0.89 -7.95
CA TYR A 169 -24.65 -0.10 -7.02
C TYR A 169 -24.55 0.37 -5.56
N SER A 170 -23.41 0.94 -5.17
CA SER A 170 -23.22 1.50 -3.83
C SER A 170 -24.16 2.67 -3.54
N THR A 171 -24.42 3.55 -4.52
CA THR A 171 -25.37 4.66 -4.34
C THR A 171 -26.81 4.17 -4.22
N ASP A 172 -27.19 3.15 -4.98
CA ASP A 172 -28.54 2.59 -4.94
C ASP A 172 -28.80 1.89 -3.60
N ILE A 173 -27.84 1.10 -3.11
CA ILE A 173 -27.92 0.47 -1.78
C ILE A 173 -27.99 1.51 -0.67
N ALA A 174 -27.16 2.56 -0.72
CA ALA A 174 -27.18 3.63 0.27
C ALA A 174 -28.54 4.35 0.29
N LEU A 175 -29.14 4.60 -0.88
CA LEU A 175 -30.47 5.19 -0.98
C LEU A 175 -31.56 4.28 -0.40
N LEU A 176 -31.53 2.98 -0.69
CA LEU A 176 -32.49 2.02 -0.13
C LEU A 176 -32.38 1.92 1.40
N GLN A 177 -31.15 1.93 1.93
CA GLN A 177 -30.91 1.97 3.38
C GLN A 177 -31.44 3.25 4.01
N GLU A 178 -31.24 4.39 3.34
CA GLU A 178 -31.79 5.67 3.79
C GLU A 178 -33.33 5.62 3.84
N ILE A 179 -33.99 5.15 2.79
CA ILE A 179 -35.46 5.00 2.75
C ILE A 179 -35.96 4.08 3.87
N ALA A 180 -35.36 2.89 4.03
CA ALA A 180 -35.74 1.94 5.07
C ALA A 180 -35.57 2.53 6.49
N SER A 181 -34.53 3.34 6.70
CA SER A 181 -34.32 4.01 7.98
C SER A 181 -35.40 5.05 8.31
N TYR A 182 -35.96 5.72 7.30
CA TYR A 182 -37.11 6.61 7.50
C TYR A 182 -38.39 5.84 7.82
N GLU A 183 -38.62 4.70 7.18
CA GLU A 183 -39.77 3.84 7.46
C GLU A 183 -39.74 3.27 8.90
N GLU A 184 -38.56 2.99 9.46
CA GLU A 184 -38.41 2.59 10.87
C GLU A 184 -38.63 3.78 11.84
N LEU A 185 -38.20 4.99 11.45
CA LEU A 185 -38.34 6.23 12.26
C LEU A 185 -39.77 6.80 12.30
N ASP A 186 -40.62 6.44 11.33
CA ASP A 186 -42.03 6.84 11.22
C ASP A 186 -42.90 6.37 12.41
N SER A 187 -42.30 5.64 13.35
CA SER A 187 -42.95 5.14 14.56
C SER A 187 -42.67 5.91 15.85
N LYS A 188 -41.81 6.97 15.92
CA LYS A 188 -41.62 7.68 17.22
C LYS A 188 -40.94 9.05 17.31
N ILE A 189 -40.30 9.64 16.29
CA ILE A 189 -39.56 10.91 16.46
C ILE A 189 -39.81 11.87 15.30
N ASP A 190 -40.51 12.97 15.58
CA ASP A 190 -40.74 14.07 14.64
C ASP A 190 -39.51 15.00 14.66
N ILE A 191 -38.69 14.95 13.61
CA ILE A 191 -37.46 15.76 13.53
C ILE A 191 -37.84 17.15 12.99
N MET A 192 -38.00 18.12 13.89
CA MET A 192 -38.45 19.49 13.56
C MET A 192 -37.49 20.31 12.68
N SER A 193 -36.20 20.00 12.63
CA SER A 193 -35.26 20.67 11.72
C SER A 193 -34.17 19.72 11.26
N ASP A 194 -34.14 19.46 9.95
CA ASP A 194 -33.05 18.75 9.30
C ASP A 194 -31.94 19.73 8.92
N ALA A 195 -30.88 19.80 9.73
CA ALA A 195 -29.69 20.58 9.42
C ALA A 195 -28.74 19.89 8.41
N ARG A 196 -29.15 18.80 7.75
CA ARG A 196 -28.28 18.06 6.81
C ARG A 196 -28.14 18.71 5.43
N HIS A 197 -28.86 19.80 5.12
CA HIS A 197 -28.96 20.29 3.74
C HIS A 197 -27.82 21.19 3.22
N GLY A 198 -26.65 21.25 3.88
CA GLY A 198 -25.58 22.17 3.46
C GLY A 198 -24.13 21.65 3.41
N TRP A 199 -23.75 20.62 4.17
CA TRP A 199 -22.33 20.39 4.47
C TRP A 199 -21.83 18.96 4.27
N ARG A 200 -21.73 18.53 3.01
CA ARG A 200 -20.95 17.31 2.66
C ARG A 200 -19.43 17.48 2.75
N LYS A 201 -18.89 18.69 2.98
CA LYS A 201 -17.42 18.92 3.00
C LYS A 201 -16.75 18.91 4.38
N ASN A 202 -17.49 19.01 5.49
CA ASN A 202 -16.90 19.14 6.84
C ASN A 202 -17.47 18.16 7.90
N ALA A 203 -18.20 17.13 7.50
CA ALA A 203 -18.89 16.22 8.44
C ALA A 203 -17.98 15.26 9.24
N LYS A 204 -16.65 15.40 9.17
CA LYS A 204 -15.72 14.54 9.91
C LYS A 204 -15.69 14.86 11.41
N ASP A 205 -15.99 16.11 11.81
CA ASP A 205 -15.76 16.60 13.18
C ASP A 205 -17.01 17.17 13.88
N THR A 206 -18.23 16.92 13.37
CA THR A 206 -19.47 17.43 13.97
C THR A 206 -20.36 16.30 14.48
N SER A 207 -20.40 16.11 15.81
CA SER A 207 -21.48 15.41 16.49
C SER A 207 -22.63 16.40 16.71
N VAL A 208 -23.51 16.55 15.73
CA VAL A 208 -24.73 17.34 15.93
C VAL A 208 -25.70 16.48 16.74
N VAL A 209 -25.97 16.91 17.98
CA VAL A 209 -27.01 16.31 18.81
C VAL A 209 -28.36 16.80 18.28
N CYS A 210 -29.17 15.88 17.76
CA CYS A 210 -30.56 16.18 17.40
C CYS A 210 -31.41 16.18 18.69
N ILE A 211 -32.07 17.30 18.98
CA ILE A 211 -33.11 17.36 20.02
C ILE A 211 -34.44 17.09 19.32
N GLY A 212 -35.04 15.93 19.60
CA GLY A 212 -36.42 15.64 19.23
C GLY A 212 -37.34 15.97 20.40
N GLU A 213 -38.36 16.80 20.16
CA GLU A 213 -39.42 17.07 21.13
C GLU A 213 -40.69 16.29 20.72
N LYS A 214 -41.37 15.71 21.71
CA LYS A 214 -42.57 14.91 21.48
C LYS A 214 -43.78 15.84 21.53
N ASN A 215 -44.28 16.27 20.37
CA ASN A 215 -45.51 17.05 20.32
C ASN A 215 -46.70 16.15 20.68
N THR A 216 -47.23 16.33 21.90
CA THR A 216 -48.59 15.89 22.28
C THR A 216 -49.62 16.90 21.83
#